data_AF-A0A9D8DLQ7-F1
#
_entry.id   AF-A0A9D8DLQ7-F1
#
_cell.length_a   1.000
_cell.length_b   1.000
_cell.length_c   1.000
_cell.angle_alpha   90.00
_cell.angle_beta   90.00
_cell.angle_gamma   90.00
#
_symmetry.space_group_name_H-M   'P 1'
#
loop_
_entity.id
_entity.type
_entity.pdbx_description
1 polymer ?
#
loop_
_entity_poly.entity_id
_entity_poly.type
_entity_poly.pdbx_seq_one_letter_code
_entity_poly.pdbx_strand_id
1 'polypeptide(L)'
;MAEFTFFVDADLYFYGGGELPATEADLREAGIESVDIPKNYDLDLSERIPVRVQGTPRGIRFYAALLSLRDPLQLEEMERVIAAAERRGEGASATPE
;
A
#
# COMPACT_ATOMS: atom_id res chain seq x y z
N MET A 1 0.09 6.03 12.57
CA MET A 1 0.18 5.70 11.13
C MET A 1 -0.85 4.63 10.80
N ALA A 2 -1.03 4.27 9.53
CA ALA A 2 -1.90 3.19 9.09
C ALA A 2 -1.06 2.07 8.45
N GLU A 3 -1.54 0.83 8.55
CA GLU A 3 -0.98 -0.33 7.85
C GLU A 3 -2.12 -1.00 7.08
N PHE A 4 -1.89 -1.32 5.80
CA PHE A 4 -2.84 -2.05 4.98
C PHE A 4 -2.11 -3.10 4.13
N THR A 5 -2.73 -4.27 3.97
CA THR A 5 -2.21 -5.33 3.10
C THR A 5 -3.02 -5.37 1.81
N PHE A 6 -2.38 -5.02 0.70
CA PHE A 6 -2.94 -5.14 -0.64
C PHE A 6 -2.74 -6.56 -1.14
N PHE A 7 -3.72 -7.14 -1.83
CA PHE A 7 -3.50 -8.40 -2.55
C PHE A 7 -3.53 -8.10 -4.04
N VAL A 8 -2.35 -8.16 -4.67
CA VAL A 8 -2.14 -7.82 -6.08
C VAL A 8 -1.90 -9.08 -6.90
N ASP A 9 -2.36 -9.12 -8.14
CA ASP A 9 -2.07 -10.25 -9.02
C ASP A 9 -0.57 -10.34 -9.30
N ALA A 10 -0.02 -11.55 -9.23
CA ALA A 10 1.40 -11.80 -9.49
C ALA A 10 1.82 -11.34 -10.89
N ASP A 11 0.92 -11.43 -11.87
CA ASP A 11 1.13 -10.95 -13.25
C ASP A 11 1.45 -9.45 -13.32
N LEU A 12 0.75 -8.62 -12.55
CA LEU A 12 0.97 -7.17 -12.45
C LEU A 12 2.35 -6.85 -11.88
N TYR A 13 2.81 -7.67 -10.93
CA TYR A 13 4.10 -7.50 -10.26
C TYR A 13 5.27 -8.06 -11.10
N PHE A 14 5.03 -9.16 -11.84
CA PHE A 14 6.03 -9.83 -12.67
C PHE A 14 6.30 -9.13 -14.00
N TYR A 15 5.27 -8.63 -14.70
CA TYR A 15 5.47 -7.92 -15.98
C TYR A 15 6.04 -6.51 -15.82
N GLY A 16 5.91 -5.91 -14.62
CA GLY A 16 6.49 -4.61 -14.28
C GLY A 16 7.86 -4.67 -13.61
N GLY A 17 8.42 -5.85 -13.32
CA GLY A 17 9.75 -5.99 -12.70
C GLY A 17 9.90 -5.29 -11.34
N GLY A 18 8.80 -5.04 -10.63
CA GLY A 18 8.84 -4.23 -9.41
C GLY A 18 9.12 -2.73 -9.64
N GLU A 19 9.19 -2.25 -10.89
CA GLU A 19 9.18 -0.83 -11.21
C GLU A 19 7.76 -0.31 -11.08
N LEU A 20 7.36 -0.04 -9.83
CA LEU A 20 6.26 0.90 -9.59
C LEU A 20 6.59 2.19 -10.36
N PRO A 21 5.60 2.88 -10.94
CA PRO A 21 5.81 4.18 -11.60
C PRO A 21 6.09 5.31 -10.58
N ALA A 22 6.75 4.98 -9.47
CA ALA A 22 7.12 5.84 -8.37
C ALA A 22 8.45 5.34 -7.77
N THR A 23 9.36 6.27 -7.48
CA THR A 23 10.60 5.96 -6.78
C THR A 23 10.36 5.83 -5.27
N GLU A 24 11.33 5.28 -4.55
CA GLU A 24 11.28 5.26 -3.07
C GLU A 24 11.12 6.67 -2.47
N ALA A 25 11.67 7.69 -3.13
CA ALA A 25 11.49 9.09 -2.74
C ALA A 25 10.04 9.55 -2.89
N ASP A 26 9.39 9.25 -4.03
CA ASP A 26 7.96 9.56 -4.24
C ASP A 26 7.06 8.88 -3.19
N LEU A 27 7.38 7.62 -2.85
CA LEU A 27 6.69 6.88 -1.80
C LEU A 27 6.83 7.56 -0.44
N ARG A 28 8.05 7.96 -0.07
CA ARG A 28 8.34 8.70 1.18
C ARG A 28 7.65 10.05 1.21
N GLU A 29 7.65 10.80 0.11
CA GLU A 29 6.96 12.09 -0.01
C GLU A 29 5.44 11.96 0.07
N ALA A 30 4.87 10.87 -0.47
CA ALA A 30 3.46 10.53 -0.29
C ALA A 30 3.12 10.12 1.14
N GLY A 31 4.14 9.83 1.96
CA GLY A 31 4.01 9.43 3.36
C GLY A 31 3.94 7.92 3.56
N ILE A 32 4.46 7.12 2.62
CA ILE A 32 4.75 5.70 2.83
C ILE A 32 6.05 5.58 3.61
N GLU A 33 6.01 4.80 4.68
CA GLU A 33 7.17 4.53 5.54
C GLU A 33 7.85 3.22 5.14
N SER A 34 7.08 2.18 4.85
CA SER A 34 7.59 0.86 4.50
C SER A 34 6.64 0.11 3.58
N VAL A 35 7.21 -0.71 2.70
CA VAL A 35 6.51 -1.66 1.85
C VAL A 35 7.21 -3.00 2.01
N ASP A 36 6.49 -3.97 2.58
CA ASP A 36 6.97 -5.33 2.78
C ASP A 36 6.29 -6.26 1.77
N ILE A 37 7.11 -6.84 0.89
CA ILE A 37 6.67 -7.81 -0.12
C ILE A 37 7.29 -9.15 0.24
N PRO A 38 6.48 -10.18 0.54
CA PRO A 38 6.99 -11.49 0.90
C PRO A 38 7.73 -12.12 -0.28
N LYS A 39 9.03 -12.42 -0.07
CA LYS A 39 9.93 -12.98 -1.10
C LYS A 39 9.77 -14.49 -1.37
N ASN A 40 8.99 -15.19 -0.55
CA ASN A 40 8.85 -16.65 -0.56
C ASN A 40 7.46 -17.13 -0.99
N TYR A 41 6.76 -16.38 -1.84
CA TYR A 41 5.57 -16.93 -2.49
C TYR A 41 6.00 -17.92 -3.57
N ASP A 42 5.52 -19.17 -3.44
CA ASP A 42 5.63 -20.17 -4.49
C ASP A 42 4.97 -19.58 -5.74
N LEU A 43 5.64 -19.74 -6.89
CA LEU A 43 5.34 -19.11 -8.18
C LEU A 43 4.04 -19.66 -8.81
N ASP A 44 3.03 -19.95 -8.02
CA ASP A 44 1.70 -20.18 -8.54
C ASP A 44 1.14 -18.82 -8.94
N LEU A 45 1.31 -18.49 -10.22
CA LEU A 45 0.86 -17.26 -10.89
C LEU A 45 -0.67 -17.03 -10.78
N SER A 46 -1.40 -17.92 -10.10
CA SER A 46 -2.81 -17.81 -9.75
C SER A 46 -3.05 -17.16 -8.38
N GLU A 47 -2.04 -17.02 -7.51
CA GLU A 47 -2.19 -16.49 -6.15
C GLU A 47 -1.90 -14.98 -6.08
N ARG A 48 -2.80 -14.25 -5.42
CA ARG A 48 -2.62 -12.81 -5.17
C ARG A 48 -1.50 -12.62 -4.14
N ILE A 49 -0.52 -11.78 -4.47
CA ILE A 49 0.62 -11.43 -3.61
C ILE A 49 0.15 -10.46 -2.52
N PRO A 50 0.29 -10.79 -1.22
CA PRO A 50 -0.02 -9.87 -0.14
C PRO A 50 1.14 -8.88 0.05
N VAL A 51 0.96 -7.64 -0.37
CA VAL A 51 1.90 -6.52 -0.21
C VAL A 51 1.47 -5.69 1.00
N ARG A 52 2.29 -5.69 2.06
CA ARG A 52 2.00 -4.92 3.27
C ARG A 52 2.60 -3.54 3.17
N VAL A 53 1.79 -2.52 3.40
CA VAL A 53 2.17 -1.12 3.24
C VAL A 53 1.87 -0.39 4.53
N GLN A 54 2.88 0.30 5.06
CA GLN A 54 2.78 1.13 6.24
C GLN A 54 3.04 2.58 5.87
N GLY A 55 2.18 3.49 6.34
CA GLY A 55 2.34 4.91 6.06
C GLY A 55 1.19 5.75 6.58
N THR A 56 1.14 7.00 6.12
CA THR A 56 0.01 7.90 6.38
C THR A 56 -1.22 7.45 5.58
N PRO A 57 -2.45 7.82 6.03
CA PRO A 57 -3.67 7.71 5.23
C PRO A 57 -3.52 8.13 3.76
N ARG A 58 -2.81 9.23 3.52
CA ARG A 58 -2.55 9.76 2.18
C ARG A 58 -1.62 8.84 1.38
N GLY A 59 -0.55 8.35 2.01
CA GLY A 59 0.40 7.44 1.37
C GLY A 59 -0.26 6.14 0.94
N ILE A 60 -1.09 5.54 1.80
CA ILE A 60 -1.79 4.30 1.46
C ILE A 60 -2.72 4.48 0.25
N ARG A 61 -3.46 5.59 0.18
CA ARG A 61 -4.30 5.94 -0.98
C ARG A 61 -3.46 6.13 -2.25
N PHE A 62 -2.30 6.78 -2.13
CA PHE A 62 -1.36 6.96 -3.24
C PHE A 62 -0.85 5.61 -3.76
N TYR A 63 -0.47 4.70 -2.86
CA TYR A 63 0.00 3.37 -3.23
C TYR A 63 -1.10 2.53 -3.91
N ALA A 64 -2.35 2.61 -3.43
CA ALA A 64 -3.49 1.95 -4.08
C ALA A 64 -3.71 2.46 -5.52
N ALA A 65 -3.55 3.76 -5.75
CA ALA A 65 -3.65 4.36 -7.09
C ALA A 65 -2.49 3.92 -8.00
N LEU A 66 -1.26 3.83 -7.47
CA LEU A 66 -0.09 3.33 -8.21
C LEU A 66 -0.28 1.88 -8.67
N LEU A 67 -0.82 1.04 -7.79
CA LEU A 67 -1.14 -0.36 -8.11
C LEU A 67 -2.31 -0.51 -9.08
N SER A 68 -2.97 0.59 -9.47
CA SER A 68 -4.21 0.56 -10.25
C SER A 68 -5.24 -0.40 -9.66
N LEU A 69 -5.38 -0.41 -8.33
CA LEU A 69 -6.26 -1.35 -7.63
C LEU A 69 -7.71 -1.15 -8.08
N ARG A 70 -8.32 -2.22 -8.62
CA ARG A 70 -9.71 -2.19 -9.13
C ARG A 70 -10.70 -2.99 -8.28
N ASP A 71 -10.21 -3.76 -7.31
CA ASP A 71 -11.05 -4.62 -6.47
C ASP A 71 -11.86 -3.73 -5.51
N PRO A 72 -13.20 -3.65 -5.64
CA PRO A 72 -14.01 -2.75 -4.84
C PRO A 72 -14.01 -3.14 -3.36
N LEU A 73 -13.91 -4.43 -3.05
CA LEU A 73 -13.87 -4.92 -1.68
C LEU A 73 -12.58 -4.45 -1.00
N GLN A 74 -11.42 -4.56 -1.65
CA GLN A 74 -10.17 -4.05 -1.10
C GLN A 74 -10.18 -2.53 -0.93
N LEU A 75 -10.77 -1.78 -1.87
CA LEU A 75 -10.90 -0.33 -1.76
C LEU A 75 -11.77 0.07 -0.55
N GLU A 76 -12.91 -0.60 -0.35
CA GLU A 76 -13.76 -0.38 0.82
C GLU A 76 -13.03 -0.70 2.12
N GLU A 77 -12.35 -1.85 2.19
CA GLU A 77 -11.59 -2.23 3.39
C GLU A 77 -10.43 -1.28 3.67
N MET A 78 -9.73 -0.81 2.64
CA MET A 78 -8.66 0.20 2.76
C MET A 78 -9.22 1.48 3.39
N GLU A 79 -10.32 2.01 2.86
CA GLU A 79 -10.94 3.23 3.40
C GLU A 79 -11.43 3.03 4.85
N ARG A 80 -11.94 1.85 5.21
CA ARG A 80 -12.27 1.54 6.61
C ARG A 80 -11.04 1.58 7.53
N VAL A 81 -9.93 0.97 7.10
CA VAL A 81 -8.68 0.95 7.87
C VAL A 81 -8.11 2.34 8.03
N ILE A 82 -8.11 3.14 6.95
CA ILE A 82 -7.68 4.53 6.96
C ILE A 82 -8.55 5.34 7.93
N ALA A 83 -9.88 5.23 7.84
CA ALA A 83 -10.80 5.94 8.72
C ALA A 83 -10.65 5.52 10.19
N ALA A 84 -10.23 4.28 10.45
CA ALA A 84 -9.90 3.82 11.80
C ALA A 84 -8.59 4.43 12.32
N ALA A 85 -7.56 4.54 11.48
CA ALA A 85 -6.30 5.20 11.82
C ALA A 85 -6.50 6.72 12.03
N GLU A 86 -7.24 7.39 11.16
CA GLU A 86 -7.55 8.82 11.32
C GLU A 86 -8.26 9.10 12.65
N ARG A 87 -9.21 8.23 13.06
CA ARG A 87 -9.87 8.33 14.37
C ARG A 87 -8.94 8.12 15.57
N ARG A 88 -7.83 7.41 15.40
CA ARG A 88 -6.81 7.23 16.44
C ARG A 88 -5.86 8.44 16.58
N GLY A 89 -6.03 9.48 15.76
CA GLY A 89 -5.14 10.65 15.73
C GLY A 89 -3.82 10.38 14.99
N GLU A 90 -3.76 9.26 14.29
CA GLU A 90 -2.55 8.72 13.67
C GLU A 90 -2.23 9.32 12.28
N GLY A 91 -3.06 10.25 11.81
CA GLY A 91 -2.92 10.98 10.55
C GLY A 91 -2.36 12.40 10.67
N ALA A 92 -2.17 12.90 11.90
CA ALA A 92 -1.42 14.12 12.13
C ALA A 92 0.04 13.73 12.28
N SER A 93 0.86 14.03 11.26
CA SER A 93 2.25 14.39 11.51
C SER A 93 2.21 15.52 12.53
N ALA A 94 2.34 15.17 13.81
CA ALA A 94 2.78 16.10 14.81
C ALA A 94 4.14 16.58 14.35
N THR A 95 4.19 17.80 13.81
CA THR A 95 5.39 18.61 13.85
C THR A 95 5.38 19.24 15.26
N PRO A 96 6.12 18.73 16.25
CA PRO A 96 6.48 19.55 17.38
C PRO A 96 7.57 20.53 16.92
N GLU A 97 7.28 21.80 17.18
CA GLU A 97 8.15 22.99 17.24
C GLU A 97 8.61 23.66 15.94
#